data_AF-A0AA47EKE8-F1
#
_entry.id   AF-A0AA47EKE8-F1
#
_cell.length_a   1.000
_cell.length_b   1.000
_cell.length_c   1.000
_cell.angle_alpha   90.00
_cell.angle_beta   90.00
_cell.angle_gamma   90.00
#
_symmetry.space_group_name_H-M   'P 1'
#
loop_
_entity.id
_entity.type
_entity.pdbx_description
1 polymer ?
#
loop_
_entity_poly.entity_id
_entity_poly.type
_entity_poly.pdbx_seq_one_letter_code
_entity_poly.pdbx_strand_id
1 'polypeptide(L)' 'MAGIDSLNDKSTRMHEKLIFKYSGTINKAGYKFEKWLNLVFYQLELKGHNNPIES' A
#
# COMPACT_ATOMS: atom_id res chain seq x y z
N MET A 1 -1.66 -5.89 -9.20
CA MET A 1 -1.21 -4.50 -8.99
C MET A 1 -2.01 -3.62 -9.94
N ALA A 2 -2.97 -2.85 -9.42
CA ALA A 2 -3.76 -1.94 -10.24
C ALA A 2 -3.14 -0.54 -10.16
N GLY A 3 -2.65 -0.03 -11.29
CA GLY A 3 -2.16 1.34 -11.40
C GLY A 3 -3.34 2.30 -11.35
N ILE A 4 -3.47 3.02 -10.25
CA ILE A 4 -4.48 4.06 -10.09
C ILE A 4 -3.96 5.31 -10.82
N ASP A 5 -4.64 5.63 -11.91
CA ASP A 5 -4.41 6.78 -12.77
C ASP A 5 -4.48 8.09 -11.97
N SER A 6 -3.45 8.93 -12.11
CA SER A 6 -3.13 10.06 -11.24
C SER A 6 -3.87 11.35 -11.60
N LEU A 7 -5.08 11.28 -12.16
CA LEU A 7 -5.81 12.44 -12.68
C LEU A 7 -7.23 12.63 -12.11
N ASN A 8 -7.61 11.94 -11.04
CA ASN A 8 -8.83 12.25 -10.28
C ASN A 8 -8.48 12.62 -8.83
N ASP A 9 -8.28 13.92 -8.61
CA ASP A 9 -7.42 14.48 -7.58
C ASP A 9 -8.07 14.69 -6.18
N LYS A 10 -9.35 14.35 -5.93
CA LYS A 10 -9.93 14.65 -4.58
C LYS A 10 -10.88 13.65 -3.91
N SER A 11 -11.46 12.62 -4.56
CA SER A 11 -12.45 11.76 -3.88
C SER A 11 -11.96 10.39 -3.42
N THR A 12 -10.93 9.80 -4.05
CA THR A 12 -10.48 8.43 -3.72
C THR A 12 -9.44 8.38 -2.61
N ARG A 13 -8.62 9.44 -2.47
CA ARG A 13 -7.43 9.45 -1.59
C ARG A 13 -7.75 9.48 -0.09
N MET A 14 -8.98 9.83 0.28
CA MET A 14 -9.42 9.93 1.68
C MET A 14 -10.17 8.68 2.16
N HIS A 15 -10.95 8.02 1.29
CA HIS A 15 -11.73 6.84 1.69
C HIS A 15 -10.90 5.55 1.78
N GLU A 16 -9.89 5.36 0.93
CA GLU A 16 -9.05 4.15 1.00
C GLU A 16 -7.99 4.24 2.10
N LYS A 17 -7.25 5.35 2.22
CA LYS A 17 -6.17 5.45 3.22
C LYS A 17 -6.61 5.30 4.69
N LEU A 18 -7.88 5.56 5.01
CA LEU A 18 -8.38 5.45 6.39
C LEU A 18 -8.48 3.99 6.88
N ILE A 19 -8.66 3.02 5.98
CA ILE A 19 -8.76 1.60 6.37
C ILE A 19 -7.43 0.84 6.27
N PHE A 20 -6.45 1.38 5.53
CA PHE A 20 -5.12 0.78 5.45
C PHE A 20 -4.15 1.41 6.46
N LYS A 21 -3.43 0.58 7.20
CA LYS A 21 -2.40 0.98 8.16
C LYS A 21 -1.02 0.94 7.50
N TYR A 22 -0.18 1.94 7.77
CA TYR A 22 1.22 1.93 7.32
C TYR A 22 1.97 0.73 7.93
N SER A 23 2.66 -0.03 7.08
CA SER A 23 3.37 -1.25 7.47
C SER A 23 4.88 -1.18 7.29
N GLY A 24 5.38 -0.09 6.70
CA GLY A 24 6.81 0.12 6.55
C GLY A 24 7.22 0.71 5.22
N THR A 25 8.51 0.97 5.09
CA THR A 25 9.12 1.49 3.87
C THR A 25 10.46 0.82 3.64
N ILE A 26 10.66 0.29 2.44
CA ILE A 26 11.98 -0.13 1.99
C ILE A 26 12.59 1.06 1.26
N ASN A 27 13.65 1.61 1.86
CA ASN A 27 14.38 2.72 1.27
C ASN A 27 15.22 2.24 0.09
N LYS A 28 15.27 3.01 -1.00
CA LYS A 28 16.10 2.73 -2.18
C LYS A 28 15.83 1.33 -2.78
N ALA A 29 14.58 0.87 -2.75
CA ALA A 29 14.17 -0.45 -3.25
C ALA A 29 14.31 -0.59 -4.77
N GLY A 30 14.38 0.52 -5.50
CA GLY A 30 14.63 0.52 -6.94
C GLY A 30 15.24 1.82 -7.43
N TYR A 31 15.80 1.78 -8.63
CA TYR A 31 16.40 2.94 -9.30
C TYR A 31 15.79 3.10 -10.70
N LYS A 32 15.23 4.29 -10.98
CA LYS A 32 14.61 4.61 -12.28
C LYS A 32 14.63 6.11 -12.52
N PHE A 33 14.84 6.53 -13.77
CA PHE A 33 14.92 7.95 -14.15
C PHE A 33 15.91 8.74 -13.28
N GLU A 34 17.10 8.16 -13.08
CA GLU A 34 18.20 8.77 -12.32
C GLU A 34 17.89 9.07 -10.84
N LYS A 35 16.86 8.42 -10.26
CA LYS A 35 16.51 8.55 -8.85
C LYS A 35 16.28 7.21 -8.18
N TRP A 36 16.64 7.16 -6.90
CA TRP A 36 16.23 6.09 -6.00
C TRP A 36 14.76 6.24 -5.64
N LEU A 37 14.05 5.12 -5.60
CA LEU A 37 12.65 5.02 -5.25
C LEU A 37 12.50 4.26 -3.93
N ASN A 38 11.67 4.79 -3.04
CA ASN A 38 11.26 4.11 -1.83
C ASN A 38 9.96 3.36 -2.10
N LEU A 39 9.87 2.13 -1.59
CA LEU A 39 8.66 1.32 -1.68
C LEU A 39 7.93 1.36 -0.34
N VAL A 40 6.70 1.89 -0.34
CA VAL A 40 5.88 2.04 0.87
C VAL A 40 4.81 0.96 0.90
N PHE A 41 4.72 0.25 2.02
CA PHE A 41 3.71 -0.79 2.24
C PHE A 41 2.61 -0.28 3.18
N TYR A 42 1.39 -0.63 2.82
CA TYR A 42 0.21 -0.43 3.64
C TYR A 42 -0.51 -1.78 3.76
N GLN A 43 -0.93 -2.15 4.96
CA GLN A 43 -1.73 -3.34 5.23
C GLN A 43 -3.19 -2.98 5.46
N LEU A 44 -4.08 -3.87 5.00
CA LEU A 44 -5.47 -3.91 5.43
C LEU A 44 -5.64 -5.17 6.28
N GLU A 45 -6.03 -4.98 7.54
CA GLU A 45 -6.40 -6.10 8.40
C GLU A 45 -7.83 -6.53 8.06
N LEU A 46 -7.96 -7.70 7.43
CA LEU A 46 -9.25 -8.31 7.17
C LEU A 46 -9.72 -9.07 8.41
N LYS A 47 -11.03 -9.08 8.67
CA LYS A 47 -11.60 -9.94 9.71
C LYS A 47 -11.43 -11.40 9.31
N GLY A 48 -10.38 -12.03 9.83
CA GLY A 48 -10.11 -13.45 9.67
C GLY A 48 -10.92 -14.30 10.65
N HIS A 49 -10.95 -15.60 10.42
CA HIS A 49 -11.41 -16.56 11.42
C HIS A 49 -10.41 -16.57 12.60
N ASN A 50 -10.90 -16.65 13.84
CA ASN A 50 -10.04 -16.54 15.05
C ASN A 50 -9.06 -17.71 15.24
N ASN A 51 -9.08 -18.71 14.36
CA ASN A 51 -8.26 -19.90 14.46
C ASN A 51 -7.59 -20.17 13.10
N PRO A 52 -6.45 -19.53 12.80
CA PRO A 52 -5.67 -19.87 11.62
C PRO A 52 -5.17 -21.31 11.76
N ILE A 53 -5.51 -22.16 10.80
CA ILE A 53 -4.98 -23.53 10.68
C ILE A 53 -3.83 -23.50 9.67
N GLU A 54 -2.69 -24.05 10.05
CA GLU A 54 -1.61 -24.35 9.11
C GLU A 54 -2.06 -25.50 8.19
N SER A 55 -1.70 -25.43 6.91
CA SER A 55 -1.95 -26.49 5.92
C SER A 55 -0.72 -27.37 5.76
#